data_AF-A0A3R7DEF5-F1
#
_entry.id   AF-A0A3R7DEF5-F1
#
_cell.length_a   1.000
_cell.length_b   1.000
_cell.length_c   1.000
_cell.angle_alpha   90.00
_cell.angle_beta   90.00
_cell.angle_gamma   90.00
#
_symmetry.space_group_name_H-M   'P 1'
#
loop_
_entity.id
_entity.type
_entity.pdbx_description
1 polymer ?
#
loop_
_entity_poly.entity_id
_entity_poly.type
_entity_poly.pdbx_seq_one_letter_code
_entity_poly.pdbx_strand_id
1 'polypeptide(L)'
;MIFVTCFENYFYALKKALGNETVYDVWPDFEPQYDEQEYAWTTLRGLGEVLLLNCGVCDGPSDLRHARCKECVNKRTKIANEAYQKAVGRSKEKWSTIFLCRIHTE
;
A
#
# COMPACT_ATOMS: atom_id res chain seq x y z
N MET A 1 1.83 8.53 -21.37
CA MET A 1 3.05 8.35 -20.58
C MET A 1 2.66 7.57 -19.34
N ILE A 2 2.98 6.27 -19.31
CA ILE A 2 2.68 5.41 -18.16
C ILE A 2 3.67 5.83 -17.06
N PHE A 3 3.16 6.33 -15.94
CA PHE A 3 3.99 6.67 -14.78
C PHE A 3 4.45 5.37 -14.12
N VAL A 4 5.57 4.83 -14.59
CA VAL A 4 6.29 3.76 -13.91
C VAL A 4 7.09 4.36 -12.76
N THR A 5 6.98 3.75 -11.60
CA THR A 5 7.75 4.03 -10.39
C THR A 5 9.26 3.87 -10.66
N CYS A 6 10.10 4.51 -9.84
CA CYS A 6 11.56 4.32 -9.93
C CYS A 6 11.96 2.84 -9.81
N PHE A 7 11.18 2.08 -9.05
CA PHE A 7 11.32 0.64 -8.89
C PHE A 7 11.06 -0.11 -10.20
N GLU A 8 9.94 0.15 -10.88
CA GLU A 8 9.65 -0.44 -12.19
C GLU A 8 10.73 -0.09 -13.23
N ASN A 9 11.25 1.15 -13.22
CA ASN A 9 12.34 1.57 -14.09
C ASN A 9 13.65 0.80 -13.82
N TYR A 10 13.98 0.55 -12.55
CA TYR A 10 15.14 -0.26 -12.18
C TYR A 10 15.03 -1.69 -12.72
N PHE A 11 13.88 -2.34 -12.51
CA PHE A 11 13.67 -3.71 -12.99
C PHE A 11 13.63 -3.80 -14.51
N TYR A 12 13.05 -2.81 -15.19
CA TYR A 12 13.11 -2.73 -16.65
C TYR A 12 14.56 -2.67 -17.16
N ALA A 13 15.38 -1.79 -16.56
CA ALA A 13 16.80 -1.68 -16.91
C ALA A 13 17.56 -2.99 -16.61
N LEU A 14 17.26 -3.66 -15.50
CA LEU A 14 17.87 -4.93 -15.12
C LEU A 14 17.56 -6.04 -16.13
N LYS A 15 16.30 -6.18 -16.56
CA LYS A 15 15.90 -7.17 -17.58
C LYS A 15 16.63 -6.97 -18.90
N LYS A 16 16.75 -5.71 -19.33
CA LYS A 16 17.50 -5.33 -20.52
C LYS A 16 18.99 -5.69 -20.40
N ALA A 17 19.60 -5.43 -19.24
CA ALA A 17 20.99 -5.77 -18.99
C ALA A 17 21.24 -7.29 -18.97
N LEU A 18 20.26 -8.08 -18.53
CA LEU A 18 20.33 -9.54 -18.46
C LEU A 18 19.93 -10.24 -19.78
N GLY A 19 19.53 -9.50 -20.81
CA GLY A 19 19.09 -10.06 -22.09
C GLY A 19 17.83 -10.92 -21.99
N ASN A 20 17.02 -10.71 -20.94
CA ASN A 20 15.85 -11.52 -20.64
C ASN A 20 14.64 -10.63 -20.38
N GLU A 21 14.17 -9.98 -21.45
CA GLU A 21 13.08 -8.99 -21.40
C GLU A 21 11.70 -9.63 -21.16
N THR A 22 11.57 -10.95 -21.35
CA THR A 22 10.30 -11.69 -21.18
C THR A 22 10.13 -12.32 -19.80
N VAL A 23 11.14 -12.22 -18.93
CA VAL A 23 11.01 -12.67 -17.53
C VAL A 23 10.11 -11.68 -16.79
N TYR A 24 8.83 -12.07 -16.69
CA TYR A 24 7.69 -11.35 -16.10
C TYR A 24 7.25 -10.12 -16.91
N ASP A 25 5.94 -9.87 -17.06
CA ASP A 25 5.45 -8.71 -17.84
C ASP A 25 5.77 -7.38 -17.13
N VAL A 26 5.54 -7.32 -15.82
CA VAL A 26 5.95 -6.19 -14.95
C VAL A 26 6.30 -6.79 -13.59
N TRP A 27 7.52 -6.57 -13.12
CA TRP A 27 7.84 -6.88 -11.73
C TRP A 27 7.17 -5.82 -10.83
N PRO A 28 6.43 -6.20 -9.76
CA PRO A 28 6.27 -7.52 -9.18
C PRO A 28 4.89 -8.15 -9.43
N ASP A 29 4.87 -9.46 -9.66
CA ASP A 29 3.69 -10.32 -9.58
C ASP A 29 3.25 -10.53 -8.11
N PHE A 30 3.15 -9.46 -7.34
CA PHE A 30 2.66 -9.56 -5.97
C PHE A 30 1.14 -9.59 -5.96
N GLU A 31 0.57 -10.61 -5.34
CA GLU A 31 -0.84 -10.65 -5.01
C GLU A 31 -1.03 -9.91 -3.67
N PRO A 32 -1.83 -8.83 -3.63
CA PRO A 32 -2.15 -8.18 -2.36
C PRO A 32 -2.83 -9.19 -1.44
N GLN A 33 -2.22 -9.44 -0.30
CA GLN A 33 -2.89 -10.16 0.79
C GLN A 33 -3.69 -9.14 1.61
N TYR A 34 -4.87 -9.57 2.06
CA TYR A 34 -5.81 -8.76 2.82
C TYR A 34 -6.17 -9.54 4.09
N ASP A 35 -5.36 -9.44 5.12
CA ASP A 35 -5.71 -9.94 6.45
C ASP A 35 -6.49 -8.89 7.27
N GLU A 36 -7.33 -9.34 8.20
CA GLU A 36 -8.21 -8.52 9.04
C GLU A 36 -7.42 -7.66 10.03
N GLN A 37 -6.17 -8.00 10.32
CA GLN A 37 -5.28 -7.30 11.27
C GLN A 37 -4.36 -6.26 10.61
N GLU A 38 -4.53 -5.97 9.32
CA GLU A 38 -3.55 -5.17 8.60
C GLU A 38 -3.68 -3.65 8.79
N TYR A 39 -4.58 -3.14 9.62
CA TYR A 39 -4.70 -1.70 9.84
C TYR A 39 -4.83 -1.31 11.31
N ALA A 40 -4.27 -0.15 11.62
CA ALA A 40 -4.41 0.50 12.92
C ALA A 40 -4.59 1.99 12.70
N TRP A 41 -5.21 2.69 13.64
CA TRP A 41 -5.21 4.15 13.65
C TRP A 41 -4.68 4.66 14.97
N THR A 42 -4.03 5.81 14.93
CA THR A 42 -3.47 6.46 16.12
C THR A 42 -3.47 7.96 15.95
N THR A 43 -3.25 8.70 17.03
CA THR A 43 -3.07 10.15 16.98
C THR A 43 -1.59 10.49 17.10
N LEU A 44 -1.02 11.13 16.08
CA LEU A 44 0.35 11.61 16.09
C LEU A 44 0.39 13.13 16.28
N ARG A 45 1.30 13.60 17.14
CA ARG A 45 1.50 15.03 17.39
C ARG A 45 1.85 15.75 16.09
N GLY A 46 1.05 16.75 15.72
CA GLY A 46 1.24 17.54 14.50
C GLY A 46 0.57 16.98 13.23
N LEU A 47 0.16 15.70 13.23
CA LEU A 47 -0.53 15.08 12.08
C LEU A 47 -2.00 14.72 12.38
N GLY A 48 -2.38 14.72 13.67
CA GLY A 48 -3.71 14.34 14.11
C GLY A 48 -3.93 12.83 14.01
N GLU A 49 -5.16 12.41 13.73
CA GLU A 49 -5.49 11.01 13.52
C GLU A 49 -4.95 10.52 12.18
N VAL A 50 -4.12 9.49 12.22
CA VAL A 50 -3.49 8.88 11.06
C VAL A 50 -3.90 7.42 10.94
N LEU A 51 -4.02 6.94 9.69
CA LEU A 51 -4.22 5.52 9.39
C LEU A 51 -2.88 4.87 9.09
N LEU A 52 -2.61 3.74 9.72
CA LEU A 52 -1.50 2.87 9.40
C LEU A 52 -2.04 1.66 8.64
N LEU A 53 -1.51 1.43 7.45
CA LEU A 53 -1.79 0.25 6.65
C LEU A 53 -0.51 -0.59 6.58
N ASN A 54 -0.54 -1.76 7.23
CA ASN A 54 0.52 -2.76 7.13
C ASN A 54 0.47 -3.42 5.74
N CYS A 55 1.44 -3.16 4.87
CA CYS A 55 1.53 -3.78 3.55
C CYS A 55 1.82 -5.30 3.61
N GLY A 56 2.03 -5.86 4.81
CA GLY A 56 2.15 -7.29 5.01
C GLY A 56 3.32 -7.89 4.23
N VAL A 57 3.11 -9.11 3.73
CA VAL A 57 4.09 -9.86 2.92
C VAL A 57 4.02 -9.54 1.43
N CYS A 58 3.17 -8.60 1.00
CA CYS A 58 3.18 -8.20 -0.39
C CYS A 58 4.46 -7.40 -0.67
N ASP A 59 5.27 -7.83 -1.63
CA ASP A 59 6.50 -7.15 -2.05
C ASP A 59 6.22 -6.00 -3.02
N GLY A 60 5.08 -5.33 -2.82
CA GLY A 60 4.68 -4.15 -3.55
C GLY A 60 5.49 -2.92 -3.12
N PRO A 61 5.58 -1.89 -3.99
CA PRO A 61 6.43 -0.72 -3.76
C PRO A 61 5.94 0.22 -2.65
N SER A 62 4.81 -0.07 -2.01
CA SER A 62 4.17 0.81 -1.02
C SER A 62 3.98 2.24 -1.57
N ASP A 63 3.59 2.34 -2.84
CA ASP A 63 3.51 3.59 -3.59
C ASP A 63 2.17 3.69 -4.34
N LEU A 64 1.40 4.75 -4.08
CA LEU A 64 0.09 4.99 -4.70
C LEU A 64 0.15 5.28 -6.21
N ARG A 65 1.34 5.52 -6.77
CA ARG A 65 1.54 5.58 -8.22
C ARG A 65 1.40 4.20 -8.88
N HIS A 66 1.67 3.13 -8.13
CA HIS A 66 1.48 1.76 -8.59
C HIS A 66 0.00 1.35 -8.47
N ALA A 67 -0.59 0.88 -9.57
CA ALA A 67 -2.03 0.59 -9.66
C ALA A 67 -2.52 -0.39 -8.58
N ARG A 68 -1.79 -1.50 -8.35
CA ARG A 68 -2.16 -2.49 -7.32
C ARG A 68 -2.10 -1.93 -5.90
N CYS A 69 -1.12 -1.06 -5.61
CA CYS A 69 -1.02 -0.43 -4.29
C CYS A 69 -2.14 0.59 -4.09
N LYS A 70 -2.47 1.36 -5.12
CA LYS A 70 -3.60 2.30 -5.10
C LYS A 70 -4.92 1.57 -4.83
N GLU A 71 -5.17 0.47 -5.52
CA GLU A 71 -6.36 -0.35 -5.31
C GLU A 71 -6.40 -0.94 -3.89
N CYS A 72 -5.29 -1.53 -3.45
CA CYS A 72 -5.15 -2.09 -2.10
C CYS A 72 -5.44 -1.04 -1.01
N VAL A 73 -4.83 0.15 -1.12
CA VAL A 73 -5.03 1.24 -0.17
C VAL A 73 -6.48 1.74 -0.18
N ASN A 74 -7.10 1.89 -1.35
CA ASN A 74 -8.51 2.30 -1.42
C ASN A 74 -9.44 1.29 -0.73
N LYS A 75 -9.25 0.00 -1.02
CA LYS A 75 -10.04 -1.08 -0.43
C LYS A 75 -9.90 -1.10 1.10
N ARG A 76 -8.66 -1.05 1.60
CA ARG A 76 -8.39 -1.11 3.04
C ARG A 76 -8.76 0.17 3.78
N THR A 77 -8.67 1.32 3.14
CA THR A 77 -9.17 2.59 3.71
C THR A 77 -10.67 2.53 3.94
N LYS A 78 -11.43 1.94 3.01
CA LYS A 78 -12.88 1.77 3.18
C LYS A 78 -13.20 0.89 4.39
N ILE A 79 -12.52 -0.26 4.52
CA ILE A 79 -12.67 -1.17 5.67
C ILE A 79 -12.34 -0.44 6.97
N ALA A 80 -11.23 0.31 7.01
CA ALA A 80 -10.83 1.07 8.18
C ALA A 80 -11.85 2.17 8.56
N ASN A 81 -12.46 2.84 7.59
CA ASN A 81 -13.51 3.84 7.84
C ASN A 81 -14.76 3.22 8.47
N GLU A 82 -15.18 2.05 7.99
CA GLU A 82 -16.32 1.32 8.54
C GLU A 82 -16.04 0.85 9.97
N ALA A 83 -14.84 0.32 10.23
CA ALA A 83 -14.41 -0.09 11.57
C ALA A 83 -14.31 1.12 12.52
N TYR A 84 -13.76 2.23 12.04
CA TYR A 84 -13.67 3.47 12.81
C TYR A 84 -15.04 4.00 13.21
N GLN A 85 -16.01 4.02 12.29
CA GLN A 85 -17.37 4.46 12.59
C GLN A 85 -18.03 3.58 13.67
N LYS A 86 -17.83 2.26 13.60
CA LYS A 86 -18.31 1.32 14.62
C LYS A 86 -17.64 1.56 15.99
N ALA A 87 -16.34 1.84 16.01
CA ALA A 87 -15.58 1.99 17.25
C ALA A 87 -15.76 3.36 17.93
N VAL A 88 -15.86 4.44 17.14
CA VAL A 88 -15.84 5.83 17.65
C VAL A 88 -17.22 6.50 17.55
N GLY A 89 -18.15 5.95 16.78
CA GLY A 89 -19.51 6.50 16.60
C GLY A 89 -19.59 7.70 15.66
N ARG A 90 -18.48 8.11 15.03
CA ARG A 90 -18.43 9.18 14.03
C ARG A 90 -17.89 8.64 12.70
N SER A 91 -18.43 9.12 11.58
CA SER A 91 -17.92 8.74 10.26
C SER A 91 -16.56 9.38 9.99
N LYS A 92 -15.71 8.67 9.24
CA LYS A 92 -14.44 9.17 8.72
C LYS A 92 -14.49 9.07 7.20
N GLU A 93 -14.73 10.19 6.52
CA GLU A 93 -14.78 10.19 5.06
C GLU A 93 -13.37 10.10 4.44
N LYS A 94 -12.39 10.76 5.06
CA LYS A 94 -11.01 10.81 4.58
C LYS A 94 -10.02 10.87 5.74
N TRP A 95 -8.91 10.15 5.58
CA TRP A 95 -7.73 10.29 6.43
C TRP A 95 -6.84 11.40 5.87
N SER A 96 -6.42 12.34 6.73
CA SER A 96 -5.47 13.39 6.34
C SER A 96 -4.11 12.81 5.97
N THR A 97 -3.70 11.75 6.68
CA THR A 97 -2.45 11.04 6.49
C THR A 97 -2.68 9.53 6.56
N ILE A 98 -2.13 8.81 5.58
CA ILE A 98 -2.08 7.35 5.55
C ILE A 98 -0.62 6.94 5.46
N PHE A 99 -0.16 6.15 6.42
CA PHE A 99 1.15 5.52 6.39
C PHE A 99 1.04 4.14 5.76
N LEU A 100 1.86 3.89 4.75
CA LEU A 100 2.10 2.56 4.19
C LEU A 100 3.37 2.04 4.84
N CYS A 101 3.26 0.98 5.63
CA CYS A 101 4.36 0.46 6.44
C CYS A 101 4.40 -1.06 6.40
N ARG A 102 5.56 -1.65 6.71
CA ARG A 102 5.67 -3.09 7.00
C ARG A 102 5.94 -3.24 8.49
N ILE A 103 5.00 -3.82 9.21
CA ILE A 103 5.14 -4.08 10.64
C ILE A 103 5.56 -5.53 10.79
N HIS A 104 6.77 -5.72 11.33
CA HIS A 104 7.29 -7.03 11.69
C HIS A 104 6.99 -7.26 13.17
N THR A 105 6.28 -8.34 13.48
CA THR A 105 6.16 -8.87 14.84
C THR A 105 7.20 -9.97 14.99
N GLU A 106 8.04 -9.86 16.02
CA GLU A 106 8.99 -10.93 16.42
C GLU A 106 8.26 -12.16 16.96
#